data_AF-A0AAJ5VTR5-F1
#
_entry.id   AF-A0AAJ5VTR5-F1
#
_cell.length_a   1.000
_cell.length_b   1.000
_cell.length_c   1.000
_cell.angle_alpha   90.00
_cell.angle_beta   90.00
_cell.angle_gamma   90.00
#
_symmetry.space_group_name_H-M   'P 1'
#
loop_
_entity.id
_entity.type
_entity.pdbx_description
1 polymer ?
#
loop_
_entity_poly.entity_id
_entity_poly.type
_entity_poly.pdbx_seq_one_letter_code
_entity_poly.pdbx_strand_id
1 'polypeptide(L)' 'MQPSLASRIRMAMVMTLAVYPVVTLYLYVLMPLTQGWDIWQRSLVLVPFMATTIVFGVVPFITRNFGAFIAGKKPVQAA' A
#
# COMPACT_ATOMS: atom_id res chain seq x y z
N MET A 1 11.56 -17.42 16.88
CA MET A 1 12.44 -16.29 16.50
C MET A 1 11.63 -15.02 16.58
N GLN A 2 11.84 -14.18 17.58
CA GLN A 2 11.10 -12.92 17.73
C GLN A 2 11.40 -12.03 16.52
N PRO A 3 10.39 -11.45 15.85
CA PRO A 3 10.65 -10.55 14.72
C PRO A 3 11.43 -9.34 15.26
N SER A 4 12.69 -9.21 14.87
CA SER A 4 13.52 -8.10 15.30
C SER A 4 12.86 -6.78 14.88
N LEU A 5 12.91 -5.78 15.76
CA LEU A 5 12.31 -4.46 15.55
C LEU A 5 12.76 -3.84 14.20
N ALA A 6 13.98 -4.16 13.76
CA ALA A 6 14.54 -3.80 12.46
C ALA A 6 13.76 -4.36 11.26
N SER A 7 13.20 -5.59 11.32
CA SER A 7 12.41 -6.14 10.21
C SER A 7 11.06 -5.44 10.08
N ARG A 8 10.43 -5.09 11.21
CA ARG A 8 9.17 -4.33 11.25
C ARG A 8 9.35 -2.92 10.69
N ILE A 9 10.46 -2.24 11.01
CA ILE A 9 10.79 -0.92 10.46
C ILE A 9 11.02 -0.98 8.95
N ARG A 10 11.78 -1.97 8.46
CA ARG A 10 11.99 -2.17 7.01
C ARG A 10 10.66 -2.42 6.29
N MET A 11 9.80 -3.24 6.87
CA MET A 11 8.47 -3.51 6.33
C MET A 11 7.62 -2.24 6.29
N ALA A 12 7.59 -1.46 7.38
CA ALA A 12 6.86 -0.20 7.45
C ALA A 12 7.37 0.83 6.43
N MET A 13 8.69 0.98 6.27
CA MET A 13 9.27 1.89 5.27
C MET A 13 8.86 1.50 3.85
N VAL A 14 8.99 0.22 3.48
CA VAL A 14 8.60 -0.25 2.14
C VAL A 14 7.11 -0.02 1.91
N MET A 15 6.28 -0.27 2.93
CA MET A 15 4.84 -0.09 2.84
C MET A 15 4.47 1.39 2.70
N THR A 16 5.07 2.29 3.49
CA THR A 16 4.86 3.74 3.37
C THR A 16 5.31 4.25 2.02
N LEU A 17 6.48 3.83 1.53
CA LEU A 17 7.05 4.32 0.28
C LEU A 17 6.26 3.84 -0.94
N ALA A 18 5.59 2.69 -0.84
CA ALA A 18 4.73 2.18 -1.90
C ALA A 18 3.28 2.71 -1.84
N VAL A 19 2.73 2.94 -0.63
CA VAL A 19 1.37 3.49 -0.46
C VAL A 19 1.34 4.99 -0.78
N TYR A 20 2.36 5.75 -0.38
CA TYR A 20 2.44 7.20 -0.58
C TYR A 20 2.17 7.65 -2.03
N PRO A 21 2.89 7.14 -3.06
CA PRO A 21 2.65 7.57 -4.44
C PRO A 21 1.25 7.19 -4.96
N VAL A 22 0.66 6.10 -4.47
CA VAL A 22 -0.70 5.69 -4.85
C VAL A 22 -1.72 6.67 -4.32
N VAL A 23 -1.60 7.03 -3.04
CA VAL A 23 -2.46 8.04 -2.40
C VAL A 23 -2.29 9.39 -3.11
N THR A 24 -1.06 9.81 -3.38
CA THR A 24 -0.78 11.05 -4.10
C THR A 24 -1.40 11.05 -5.50
N LEU A 25 -1.24 9.98 -6.29
CA LEU A 25 -1.83 9.87 -7.63
C LEU A 25 -3.37 9.98 -7.57
N TYR A 26 -3.97 9.28 -6.60
CA TYR A 26 -5.40 9.36 -6.37
C TYR A 26 -5.86 10.77 -6.05
N LEU A 27 -5.15 11.48 -5.17
CA LEU A 27 -5.46 12.87 -4.84
C LEU A 27 -5.37 13.77 -6.07
N TYR A 28 -4.34 13.60 -6.91
CA TYR A 28 -4.18 14.38 -8.14
C TYR A 28 -5.27 14.08 -9.18
N VAL A 29 -5.80 12.86 -9.23
CA VAL A 29 -6.88 12.48 -10.16
C VAL A 29 -8.25 12.90 -9.61
N LEU A 30 -8.52 12.65 -8.33
CA LEU A 30 -9.83 12.93 -7.73
C LEU A 30 -10.04 14.40 -7.35
N MET A 31 -8.99 15.16 -7.04
CA MET A 31 -9.14 16.61 -6.78
C MET A 31 -9.78 17.37 -7.94
N PRO A 32 -9.35 17.21 -9.21
CA PRO A 32 -10.01 17.85 -10.35
C PRO A 32 -11.38 17.23 -10.65
N LEU A 33 -11.55 15.91 -10.47
CA LEU A 33 -12.82 15.22 -10.75
C LEU A 33 -13.94 15.54 -9.76
N THR A 34 -13.58 15.89 -8.52
CA THR A 34 -14.55 16.19 -7.47
C THR A 34 -14.64 17.70 -7.17
N GLN A 35 -14.16 18.57 -8.07
CA GLN A 35 -14.32 20.03 -7.97
C GLN A 35 -15.80 20.37 -7.72
N GLY A 36 -16.09 21.08 -6.62
CA GLY A 36 -17.46 21.43 -6.21
C GLY A 36 -18.15 20.46 -5.23
N TRP A 37 -17.55 19.31 -4.92
CA TRP A 37 -18.07 18.37 -3.91
C TRP A 37 -17.62 18.79 -2.51
N ASP A 38 -18.50 18.64 -1.53
CA ASP A 38 -18.14 18.80 -0.13
C ASP A 38 -17.14 17.73 0.31
N ILE A 39 -16.32 18.05 1.31
CA ILE A 39 -15.25 17.18 1.83
C ILE A 39 -15.77 15.77 2.17
N TRP A 40 -17.00 15.65 2.69
CA TRP A 40 -17.58 14.37 3.07
C TRP A 40 -17.93 13.49 1.86
N GLN A 41 -18.44 14.08 0.77
CA GLN A 41 -18.79 13.36 -0.47
C GLN A 41 -17.52 12.85 -1.14
N ARG A 42 -16.50 13.69 -1.18
CA ARG A 42 -15.16 13.31 -1.63
C ARG A 42 -14.62 12.14 -0.83
N SER A 43 -14.66 12.24 0.51
CA SER A 43 -14.13 11.20 1.40
C SER A 43 -14.87 9.87 1.26
N LEU A 44 -16.20 9.92 1.07
CA LEU A 44 -17.06 8.75 0.85
C LEU A 44 -16.67 7.97 -0.41
N VAL A 45 -16.18 8.64 -1.45
CA VAL A 45 -15.75 7.98 -2.69
C VAL A 45 -14.26 7.65 -2.64
N LEU A 46 -13.44 8.60 -2.17
CA LEU A 46 -11.98 8.53 -2.15
C LEU A 46 -11.50 7.35 -1.29
N VAL A 47 -12.03 7.21 -0.07
CA VAL A 47 -11.58 6.19 0.89
C VAL A 47 -11.82 4.77 0.39
N PRO A 48 -13.04 4.37 -0.03
CA PRO A 48 -13.26 3.00 -0.51
C PRO A 48 -12.50 2.72 -1.80
N PHE A 49 -12.44 3.66 -2.75
CA PHE A 49 -11.66 3.45 -3.97
C PHE A 49 -10.15 3.28 -3.67
N MET A 50 -9.57 4.11 -2.80
CA MET A 50 -8.20 3.95 -2.34
C MET A 50 -7.99 2.60 -1.65
N ALA A 51 -8.87 2.22 -0.71
CA ALA A 51 -8.76 0.96 0.02
C ALA A 51 -8.83 -0.26 -0.91
N THR A 52 -9.79 -0.28 -1.85
CA THR A 52 -9.91 -1.36 -2.84
C THR A 52 -8.68 -1.40 -3.75
N THR A 53 -8.20 -0.25 -4.23
CA THR A 53 -6.99 -0.19 -5.06
C THR A 53 -5.76 -0.67 -4.31
N ILE A 54 -5.63 -0.30 -3.03
CA ILE A 54 -4.50 -0.73 -2.20
C ILE A 54 -4.57 -2.24 -1.96
N VAL A 55 -5.70 -2.78 -1.54
CA VAL A 55 -5.86 -4.21 -1.20
C VAL A 55 -5.74 -5.11 -2.44
N PHE A 56 -6.35 -4.74 -3.57
CA PHE A 56 -6.37 -5.57 -4.77
C PHE A 56 -5.25 -5.27 -5.78
N GLY A 57 -4.65 -4.08 -5.73
CA GLY A 57 -3.59 -3.67 -6.66
C GLY A 57 -2.24 -3.55 -5.95
N VAL A 58 -2.15 -2.67 -4.96
CA VAL A 58 -0.87 -2.29 -4.34
C VAL A 58 -0.28 -3.42 -3.50
N VAL A 59 -1.08 -4.08 -2.66
CA VAL A 59 -0.64 -5.22 -1.84
C VAL A 59 -0.10 -6.36 -2.72
N PRO A 60 -0.81 -6.85 -3.76
CA PRO A 60 -0.28 -7.87 -4.65
C PRO A 60 0.93 -7.37 -5.46
N PHE A 61 0.97 -6.10 -5.86
CA PHE A 61 2.10 -5.53 -6.59
C PHE A 61 3.36 -5.42 -5.71
N ILE A 62 3.24 -5.00 -4.45
CA ILE A 62 4.34 -4.98 -3.48
C ILE A 62 4.77 -6.41 -3.16
N THR A 63 3.83 -7.32 -2.87
CA THR A 63 4.17 -8.72 -2.61
C THR A 63 4.71 -9.46 -3.83
N ARG A 64 4.48 -8.97 -5.06
CA ARG A 64 5.05 -9.53 -6.29
C ARG A 64 6.41 -8.91 -6.67
N ASN A 65 6.57 -7.58 -6.57
CA ASN A 65 7.82 -6.89 -6.92
C ASN A 65 8.83 -6.85 -5.76
N PHE A 66 8.37 -6.65 -4.53
CA PHE A 66 9.20 -6.64 -3.32
C PHE A 66 9.05 -7.94 -2.50
N GLY A 67 8.18 -8.87 -2.89
CA GLY A 67 8.15 -10.20 -2.30
C GLY A 67 9.45 -10.96 -2.48
N ALA A 68 10.18 -10.79 -3.59
CA ALA A 68 11.52 -11.37 -3.74
C ALA A 68 12.57 -10.71 -2.83
N PHE A 69 12.38 -9.45 -2.45
CA PHE A 69 13.30 -8.68 -1.60
C PHE A 69 12.97 -8.84 -0.10
N ILE A 70 11.70 -9.08 0.25
CA ILE A 70 11.23 -9.39 1.61
C ILE A 70 11.30 -10.90 1.89
N ALA A 71 11.04 -11.76 0.90
CA ALA A 71 11.31 -13.20 0.96
C ALA A 71 12.78 -13.50 0.67
N GLY A 72 13.68 -12.78 1.36
CA GLY A 72 15.03 -13.29 1.58
C GLY A 72 14.90 -14.66 2.27
N LYS A 73 15.01 -15.73 1.47
CA LYS A 73 14.82 -17.14 1.85
C LYS A 73 13.51 -17.41 2.61
N LYS A 74 12.53 -17.98 1.90
CA LYS A 74 11.72 -19.05 2.52
C LYS A 74 12.74 -20.06 3.08
N PRO A 75 12.87 -20.30 4.40
CA PRO A 75 13.53 -21.53 4.80
C PRO A 75 12.65 -22.61 4.21
N VAL A 76 13.22 -23.39 3.31
CA VAL A 76 12.68 -24.69 2.96
C VAL A 76 12.40 -25.36 4.29
N GLN A 77 11.12 -25.54 4.59
CA GLN A 77 10.65 -26.35 5.71
C GLN A 77 11.04 -27.77 5.34
N ALA A 78 12.29 -28.13 5.64
CA ALA A 78 12.80 -29.47 5.50
C ALA A 78 12.14 -30.29 6.60
N ALA A 79 11.30 -31.21 6.14
CA ALA A 79 10.75 -32.31 6.91
C ALA A 79 11.87 -33.26 7.38
#